data_AF-A0AAD6GCB1-F1
#
_entry.id   AF-A0AAD6GCB1-F1
#
_cell.length_a   1.000
_cell.length_b   1.000
_cell.length_c   1.000
_cell.angle_alpha   90.00
_cell.angle_beta   90.00
_cell.angle_gamma   90.00
#
_symmetry.space_group_name_H-M   'P 1'
#
loop_
_entity.id
_entity.type
_entity.pdbx_description
1 polymer ?
#
loop_
_entity_poly.entity_id
_entity_poly.type
_entity_poly.pdbx_seq_one_letter_code
_entity_poly.pdbx_strand_id
1 'polypeptide(L)'
;MSTSPSPKKSRCTYHSRAESPFQDFLPSATLNAQCGFPTPPTPHQAMPRPIQPISTPASLSVATPRPLIPLDLSLLHSPPVADGWNSFIGAIRTRTIVDQGTLEFAVCRVAVLTDAIYEWNAHAPLALKGGIKPEELHACRTIPSTIEGDLSQLESSPLTPQQQAVLRYTDQMTVTVKVQDEVFAQLKTVGYNDREIVELTTGIAGYNCVSRVLVALDVGENNAREMKSVDQLVAELK
;
A
#
# COMPACT_ATOMS: atom_id res chain seq x y z
N MET A 1 -35.44 21.67 16.00
CA MET A 1 -34.53 21.03 15.04
C MET A 1 -33.20 20.81 15.74
N SER A 2 -32.97 19.56 16.14
CA SER A 2 -31.86 19.13 17.01
C SER A 2 -30.69 18.70 16.12
N THR A 3 -29.53 19.31 16.31
CA THR A 3 -28.27 18.92 15.67
C THR A 3 -27.57 17.91 16.57
N SER A 4 -27.34 16.70 16.04
CA SER A 4 -26.61 15.63 16.73
C SER A 4 -25.12 15.73 16.39
N PRO A 5 -24.19 15.73 17.36
CA PRO A 5 -22.76 15.73 17.06
C PRO A 5 -22.24 14.31 16.77
N SER A 6 -21.37 14.21 15.77
CA SER A 6 -20.67 12.99 15.35
C SER A 6 -19.66 12.53 16.43
N PRO A 7 -19.47 11.22 16.69
CA PRO A 7 -18.63 10.76 17.78
C PRO A 7 -17.14 10.87 17.43
N LYS A 8 -16.38 11.61 18.26
CA LYS A 8 -14.91 11.65 18.24
C LYS A 8 -14.36 10.27 18.64
N LYS A 9 -13.48 9.69 17.82
CA LYS A 9 -12.73 8.46 18.17
C LYS A 9 -11.90 8.71 19.43
N SER A 10 -12.08 7.87 20.44
CA SER A 10 -11.38 7.93 21.72
C SER A 10 -9.93 7.47 21.57
N ARG A 11 -9.04 8.23 22.21
CA ARG A 11 -7.59 8.04 22.25
C ARG A 11 -7.26 6.78 23.08
N CYS A 12 -6.52 5.82 22.51
CA CYS A 12 -6.06 4.65 23.24
C CYS A 12 -5.01 5.07 24.28
N THR A 13 -5.32 4.92 25.56
CA THR A 13 -4.38 5.08 26.67
C THR A 13 -4.11 3.70 27.28
N TYR A 14 -2.84 3.41 27.53
CA TYR A 14 -2.36 2.13 28.04
C TYR A 14 -2.66 2.01 29.54
N HIS A 15 -3.54 1.09 29.90
CA HIS A 15 -3.69 0.60 31.28
C HIS A 15 -3.54 -0.91 31.29
N SER A 16 -2.46 -1.39 31.91
CA SER A 16 -2.23 -2.81 32.13
C SER A 16 -3.07 -3.30 33.31
N ARG A 17 -3.94 -4.27 33.10
CA ARG A 17 -4.13 -5.35 34.08
C ARG A 17 -4.80 -6.57 33.47
N ALA A 18 -4.32 -7.71 33.93
CA ALA A 18 -4.64 -9.07 33.52
C ALA A 18 -6.02 -9.53 34.00
N GLU A 19 -6.62 -10.43 33.21
CA GLU A 19 -7.06 -11.80 33.58
C GLU A 19 -8.22 -12.23 32.65
N SER A 20 -8.12 -13.44 32.09
CA SER A 20 -9.11 -14.05 31.20
C SER A 20 -9.67 -15.32 31.85
N PRO A 21 -11.01 -15.48 31.92
CA PRO A 21 -11.61 -16.78 32.13
C PRO A 21 -12.61 -17.06 31.01
N PHE A 22 -12.20 -17.82 30.00
CA PHE A 22 -13.14 -18.54 29.13
C PHE A 22 -12.88 -20.04 29.31
N GLN A 23 -13.66 -20.61 30.23
CA GLN A 23 -13.94 -22.04 30.31
C GLN A 23 -15.34 -22.30 29.71
N ASP A 24 -15.40 -23.43 29.01
CA ASP A 24 -16.57 -24.24 28.72
C ASP A 24 -17.55 -23.76 27.63
N PHE A 25 -17.60 -24.50 26.51
CA PHE A 25 -18.81 -25.09 25.93
C PHE A 25 -18.50 -25.79 24.58
N LEU A 26 -18.40 -27.12 24.55
CA LEU A 26 -18.73 -27.94 23.36
C LEU A 26 -19.23 -29.33 23.83
N PRO A 27 -20.40 -29.82 23.35
CA PRO A 27 -20.87 -31.18 23.65
C PRO A 27 -20.29 -32.22 22.68
N SER A 28 -20.10 -33.42 23.24
CA SER A 28 -19.54 -34.62 22.62
C SER A 28 -20.28 -35.10 21.38
N ALA A 29 -19.53 -35.34 20.30
CA ALA A 29 -19.89 -36.28 19.24
C ALA A 29 -18.67 -37.15 18.92
N THR A 30 -18.83 -38.44 19.16
CA THR A 30 -17.89 -39.52 18.89
C THR A 30 -17.68 -39.73 17.39
N LEU A 31 -16.44 -39.67 16.92
CA LEU A 31 -16.00 -40.49 15.77
C LEU A 31 -14.55 -40.91 15.97
N ASN A 32 -14.36 -42.23 16.03
CA ASN A 32 -13.06 -42.91 16.07
C ASN A 32 -12.39 -42.81 14.70
N ALA A 33 -11.21 -42.18 14.65
CA ALA A 33 -10.18 -42.46 13.65
C ALA A 33 -8.82 -42.17 14.29
N GLN A 34 -8.11 -43.23 14.67
CA GLN A 34 -6.73 -43.14 15.15
C GLN A 34 -5.80 -42.84 13.97
N CYS A 35 -5.52 -41.55 13.76
CA CYS A 35 -4.29 -41.10 13.12
C CYS A 35 -3.46 -40.41 14.21
N GLY A 36 -2.32 -40.98 14.55
CA GLY A 36 -1.47 -40.47 15.63
C GLY A 36 -0.89 -39.11 15.28
N PHE A 37 -1.34 -38.07 15.99
CA PHE A 37 -0.65 -36.78 16.04
C PHE A 37 0.40 -36.82 17.15
N PRO A 38 1.65 -36.36 16.93
CA PRO A 38 2.60 -36.20 18.02
C PRO A 38 2.07 -35.16 19.01
N THR A 39 2.21 -35.44 20.31
CA THR A 39 1.91 -34.50 21.39
C THR A 39 2.72 -33.21 21.21
N PRO A 40 2.13 -32.02 21.40
CA PRO A 40 2.90 -30.79 21.40
C PRO A 40 3.90 -30.82 22.57
N PRO A 41 5.12 -30.27 22.42
CA PRO A 41 6.03 -30.16 23.54
C PRO A 41 5.48 -29.17 24.56
N THR A 42 5.76 -29.44 25.84
CA THR A 42 5.46 -28.56 26.97
C THR A 42 6.00 -27.15 26.69
N PRO A 43 5.27 -26.06 27.04
CA PRO A 43 5.80 -24.72 26.85
C PRO A 43 7.01 -24.54 27.78
N HIS A 44 8.21 -24.50 27.21
CA HIS A 44 9.34 -23.92 27.92
C HIS A 44 9.04 -22.44 28.12
N GLN A 45 8.96 -22.00 29.38
CA GLN A 45 8.98 -20.59 29.74
C GLN A 45 10.27 -19.98 29.17
N ALA A 46 10.14 -19.26 28.05
CA ALA A 46 11.23 -18.48 27.51
C ALA A 46 11.41 -17.24 28.40
N MET A 47 12.57 -17.16 29.06
CA MET A 47 12.99 -15.96 29.78
C MET A 47 12.99 -14.75 28.83
N PRO A 48 12.65 -13.52 29.29
CA PRO A 48 12.74 -12.33 28.47
C PRO A 48 14.18 -12.16 27.96
N ARG A 49 14.35 -12.10 26.64
CA ARG A 49 15.65 -11.82 26.04
C ARG A 49 16.07 -10.39 26.38
N PRO A 50 17.33 -10.13 26.76
CA PRO A 50 17.81 -8.77 26.98
C PRO A 50 17.66 -7.94 25.71
N ILE A 51 17.06 -6.76 25.82
CA ILE A 51 16.97 -5.76 24.75
C ILE A 51 18.41 -5.41 24.35
N GLN A 52 18.82 -5.84 23.16
CA GLN A 52 20.11 -5.45 22.60
C GLN A 52 20.03 -3.96 22.22
N PRO A 53 21.12 -3.19 22.40
CA PRO A 53 21.17 -1.82 21.89
C PRO A 53 20.91 -1.84 20.38
N ILE A 54 20.08 -0.91 19.90
CA ILE A 54 19.74 -0.75 18.48
C ILE A 54 21.04 -0.59 17.69
N SER A 55 21.47 -1.66 17.03
CA SER A 55 22.51 -1.61 16.02
C SER A 55 21.90 -1.00 14.77
N THR A 56 22.51 0.08 14.27
CA THR A 56 22.13 0.71 13.01
C THR A 56 22.12 -0.35 11.90
N PRO A 57 21.01 -0.54 11.18
CA PRO A 57 20.91 -1.57 10.16
C PRO A 57 21.84 -1.26 9.00
N ALA A 58 22.57 -2.28 8.53
CA ALA A 58 23.56 -2.18 7.45
C ALA A 58 22.99 -1.72 6.09
N SER A 59 21.66 -1.59 5.95
CA SER A 59 21.00 -1.10 4.73
C SER A 59 20.95 0.43 4.61
N LEU A 60 21.42 1.18 5.61
CA LEU A 60 21.49 2.65 5.55
C LEU A 60 22.85 3.18 5.04
N SER A 61 23.80 2.30 4.70
CA SER A 61 25.05 2.74 4.06
C SER A 61 24.80 3.03 2.58
N VAL A 62 25.13 4.25 2.14
CA VAL A 62 24.96 4.82 0.79
C VAL A 62 23.67 5.63 0.60
N ALA A 63 23.44 6.61 1.48
CA ALA A 63 22.86 7.90 1.09
C ALA A 63 23.27 8.94 2.14
N THR A 64 23.51 10.18 1.72
CA THR A 64 23.54 11.30 2.65
C THR A 64 22.27 11.28 3.51
N PRO A 65 22.33 11.52 4.83
CA PRO A 65 21.14 11.49 5.65
C PRO A 65 20.17 12.58 5.18
N ARG A 66 19.10 12.17 4.50
CA ARG A 66 17.96 13.05 4.26
C ARG A 66 17.18 13.21 5.57
N PRO A 67 16.51 14.36 5.80
CA PRO A 67 15.59 14.50 6.91
C PRO A 67 14.57 13.35 6.91
N LEU A 68 14.26 12.86 8.11
CA LEU A 68 13.23 11.84 8.30
C LEU A 68 11.87 12.43 7.91
N ILE A 69 11.12 11.71 7.08
CA ILE A 69 9.74 12.06 6.73
C ILE A 69 8.77 11.47 7.74
N PRO A 70 7.50 11.94 7.81
CA PRO A 70 6.51 11.41 8.76
C PRO A 70 6.34 9.89 8.73
N LEU A 71 6.46 9.27 7.55
CA LEU A 71 6.43 7.81 7.41
C LEU A 71 7.63 7.14 8.10
N ASP A 72 8.85 7.68 7.94
CA ASP A 72 10.04 7.14 8.61
C ASP A 72 9.86 7.18 10.13
N LEU A 73 9.37 8.30 10.66
CA LEU A 73 9.12 8.48 12.11
C LEU A 73 8.10 7.47 12.62
N SER A 74 7.06 7.19 11.85
CA SER A 74 6.02 6.21 12.21
C SER A 74 6.58 4.79 12.23
N LEU A 75 7.40 4.41 11.25
CA LEU A 75 7.97 3.06 11.16
C LEU A 75 9.06 2.81 12.21
N LEU A 76 9.81 3.83 12.61
CA LEU A 76 10.89 3.72 13.61
C LEU A 76 10.41 3.37 15.02
N HIS A 77 9.09 3.35 15.28
CA HIS A 77 8.52 2.67 16.45
C HIS A 77 8.82 1.16 16.48
N SER A 78 9.20 0.57 15.33
CA SER A 78 9.69 -0.80 15.21
C SER A 78 10.86 -0.85 14.20
N PRO A 79 12.12 -0.72 14.66
CA PRO A 79 13.30 -0.81 13.80
C PRO A 79 13.32 -2.02 12.84
N PRO A 80 13.02 -3.27 13.25
CA PRO A 80 13.02 -4.39 12.30
C PRO A 80 11.97 -4.27 11.20
N VAL A 81 10.83 -3.61 11.47
CA VAL A 81 9.81 -3.33 10.44
C VAL A 81 10.31 -2.24 9.49
N ALA A 82 10.89 -1.16 10.02
CA ALA A 82 11.45 -0.08 9.21
C ALA A 82 12.54 -0.60 8.25
N ASP A 83 13.37 -1.54 8.68
CA ASP A 83 14.44 -2.13 7.86
C ASP A 83 13.90 -2.95 6.71
N GLY A 84 12.99 -3.89 7.00
CA GLY A 84 12.34 -4.71 5.98
C GLY A 84 11.56 -3.85 4.98
N TRP A 85 10.84 -2.85 5.48
CA TRP A 85 10.11 -1.88 4.66
C TRP A 85 11.03 -1.14 3.69
N ASN A 86 12.10 -0.53 4.21
CA ASN A 86 13.04 0.24 3.41
C ASN A 86 13.77 -0.64 2.40
N SER A 87 14.07 -1.89 2.74
CA SER A 87 14.69 -2.85 1.81
C SER A 87 13.75 -3.21 0.65
N PHE A 88 12.50 -3.59 0.95
CA PHE A 88 11.53 -4.00 -0.06
C PHE A 88 11.08 -2.83 -0.94
N ILE A 89 10.57 -1.74 -0.35
CA ILE A 89 10.11 -0.56 -1.09
C ILE A 89 11.29 0.17 -1.75
N GLY A 90 12.49 0.11 -1.15
CA GLY A 90 13.72 0.58 -1.78
C GLY A 90 14.07 -0.16 -3.06
N ALA A 91 13.91 -1.50 -3.07
CA ALA A 91 14.12 -2.31 -4.27
C ALA A 91 13.14 -1.93 -5.41
N ILE A 92 11.85 -1.82 -5.09
CA ILE A 92 10.79 -1.44 -6.05
C ILE A 92 11.10 -0.09 -6.73
N ARG A 93 11.64 0.89 -5.99
CA ARG A 93 11.88 2.24 -6.52
C ARG A 93 13.19 2.40 -7.28
N THR A 94 14.17 1.52 -7.07
CA THR A 94 15.55 1.79 -7.53
C THR A 94 16.21 0.62 -8.25
N ARG A 95 15.60 -0.57 -8.25
CA ARG A 95 16.20 -1.80 -8.81
C ARG A 95 15.31 -2.55 -9.81
N THR A 96 14.17 -1.98 -10.19
CA THR A 96 13.28 -2.49 -11.24
C THR A 96 13.66 -1.94 -12.61
N ILE A 97 13.20 -2.59 -13.67
CA ILE A 97 13.31 -2.16 -15.08
C ILE A 97 12.03 -1.54 -15.62
N VAL A 98 10.88 -1.72 -14.95
CA VAL A 98 9.65 -1.02 -15.33
C VAL A 98 9.90 0.49 -15.37
N ASP A 99 9.38 1.15 -16.41
CA ASP A 99 9.50 2.60 -16.56
C ASP A 99 9.01 3.32 -15.29
N GLN A 100 9.79 4.29 -14.82
CA GLN A 100 9.50 4.97 -13.56
C GLN A 100 8.20 5.76 -13.65
N GLY A 101 7.91 6.43 -14.77
CA GLY A 101 6.65 7.14 -14.98
C GLY A 101 5.45 6.20 -14.86
N THR A 102 5.55 5.02 -15.48
CA THR A 102 4.54 3.95 -15.41
C THR A 102 4.33 3.45 -13.98
N LEU A 103 5.41 3.17 -13.24
CA LEU A 103 5.31 2.74 -11.84
C LEU A 103 4.62 3.81 -11.00
N GLU A 104 5.07 5.06 -11.08
CA GLU A 104 4.48 6.18 -10.33
C GLU A 104 3.02 6.44 -10.73
N PHE A 105 2.66 6.25 -12.00
CA PHE A 105 1.26 6.31 -12.46
C PHE A 105 0.39 5.24 -11.77
N ALA A 106 0.86 3.99 -11.70
CA ALA A 106 0.17 2.93 -10.99
C ALA A 106 0.04 3.24 -9.48
N VAL A 107 1.09 3.77 -8.86
CA VAL A 107 1.06 4.22 -7.45
C VAL A 107 0.03 5.33 -7.23
N CYS A 108 0.01 6.33 -8.11
CA CYS A 108 -1.00 7.39 -8.03
C CYS A 108 -2.42 6.82 -8.13
N ARG A 109 -2.64 5.82 -8.98
CA ARG A 109 -3.94 5.15 -9.07
C ARG A 109 -4.29 4.38 -7.80
N VAL A 110 -3.34 3.67 -7.18
CA VAL A 110 -3.55 3.04 -5.86
C VAL A 110 -3.97 4.07 -4.82
N ALA A 111 -3.26 5.20 -4.75
CA ALA A 111 -3.55 6.27 -3.81
C ALA A 111 -4.98 6.83 -3.99
N VAL A 112 -5.43 7.01 -5.23
CA VAL A 112 -6.80 7.46 -5.55
C VAL A 112 -7.84 6.46 -5.07
N LEU A 113 -7.65 5.17 -5.36
CA LEU A 113 -8.62 4.11 -5.01
C LEU A 113 -8.70 3.84 -3.50
N THR A 114 -7.63 4.15 -2.76
CA THR A 114 -7.52 3.89 -1.32
C THR A 114 -7.67 5.13 -0.45
N ASP A 115 -7.91 6.29 -1.07
CA ASP A 115 -7.96 7.60 -0.42
C ASP A 115 -6.68 7.96 0.37
N ALA A 116 -5.52 7.48 -0.12
CA ALA A 116 -4.22 7.71 0.51
C ALA A 116 -3.63 9.06 0.11
N ILE A 117 -4.12 10.15 0.73
CA ILE A 117 -3.74 11.54 0.42
C ILE A 117 -2.23 11.79 0.55
N TYR A 118 -1.58 11.22 1.58
CA TYR A 118 -0.14 11.30 1.75
C TYR A 118 0.61 10.68 0.56
N GLU A 119 0.16 9.51 0.10
CA GLU A 119 0.77 8.79 -1.02
C GLU A 119 0.61 9.58 -2.32
N TRP A 120 -0.61 10.04 -2.62
CA TRP A 120 -0.87 10.89 -3.78
C TRP A 120 0.05 12.11 -3.81
N ASN A 121 0.10 12.87 -2.70
CA ASN A 121 0.88 14.10 -2.62
C ASN A 121 2.39 13.87 -2.75
N ALA A 122 2.89 12.68 -2.39
CA ALA A 122 4.29 12.31 -2.55
C ALA A 122 4.62 11.80 -3.96
N HIS A 123 3.71 11.05 -4.58
CA HIS A 123 3.98 10.30 -5.81
C HIS A 123 3.49 10.99 -7.09
N ALA A 124 2.43 11.79 -7.05
CA ALA A 124 1.95 12.53 -8.20
C ALA A 124 3.00 13.49 -8.81
N PRO A 125 3.85 14.20 -8.02
CA PRO A 125 4.99 14.94 -8.58
C PRO A 125 6.03 14.04 -9.26
N LEU A 126 6.21 12.80 -8.79
CA LEU A 126 7.18 11.85 -9.34
C LEU A 126 6.67 11.27 -10.67
N ALA A 127 5.37 10.99 -10.78
CA ALA A 127 4.75 10.61 -12.05
C ALA A 127 4.97 11.68 -13.13
N LEU A 128 4.75 12.97 -12.79
CA LEU A 128 5.01 14.09 -13.71
C LEU A 128 6.50 14.16 -14.11
N LYS A 129 7.42 14.02 -13.16
CA LYS A 129 8.87 13.98 -13.44
C LYS A 129 9.27 12.76 -14.28
N GLY A 130 8.55 11.65 -14.15
CA GLY A 130 8.70 10.42 -14.93
C GLY A 130 8.12 10.50 -16.34
N GLY A 131 7.58 11.65 -16.76
CA GLY A 131 7.09 11.87 -18.13
C GLY A 131 5.59 11.66 -18.32
N ILE A 132 4.84 11.34 -17.26
CA ILE A 132 3.38 11.34 -17.31
C ILE A 132 2.89 12.78 -17.52
N LYS A 133 2.01 12.99 -18.51
CA LYS A 133 1.52 14.34 -18.79
C LYS A 133 0.46 14.78 -17.77
N PRO A 134 0.29 16.10 -17.55
CA PRO A 134 -0.75 16.61 -16.64
C PRO A 134 -2.15 16.08 -16.94
N GLU A 135 -2.55 16.03 -18.20
CA GLU A 135 -3.86 15.53 -18.64
C GLU A 135 -4.03 14.02 -18.39
N GLU A 136 -2.95 13.24 -18.50
CA GLU A 136 -2.94 11.80 -18.22
C GLU A 136 -3.05 11.55 -16.70
N LEU A 137 -2.33 12.32 -15.88
CA LEU A 137 -2.43 12.24 -14.43
C LEU A 137 -3.79 12.74 -13.92
N HIS A 138 -4.38 13.74 -14.59
CA HIS A 138 -5.74 14.17 -14.31
C HIS A 138 -6.74 13.04 -14.56
N ALA A 139 -6.64 12.37 -15.71
CA ALA A 139 -7.45 11.20 -16.04
C ALA A 139 -7.29 10.06 -15.02
N CYS A 140 -6.05 9.77 -14.60
CA CYS A 140 -5.77 8.80 -13.53
C CYS A 140 -6.54 9.08 -12.24
N ARG A 141 -6.70 10.36 -11.89
CA ARG A 141 -7.41 10.79 -10.67
C ARG A 141 -8.92 10.77 -10.80
N THR A 142 -9.46 11.13 -11.97
CA THR A 142 -10.89 11.43 -12.11
C THR A 142 -11.70 10.32 -12.76
N ILE A 143 -11.07 9.44 -13.55
CA ILE A 143 -11.77 8.28 -14.13
C ILE A 143 -12.28 7.40 -12.98
N PRO A 144 -13.58 7.02 -12.95
CA PRO A 144 -14.11 6.09 -11.97
C PRO A 144 -13.36 4.75 -11.95
N SER A 145 -13.54 3.97 -10.88
CA SER A 145 -13.00 2.61 -10.87
C SER A 145 -13.56 1.79 -12.03
N THR A 146 -12.71 1.02 -12.69
CA THR A 146 -13.03 0.18 -13.86
C THR A 146 -13.58 -1.20 -13.48
N ILE A 147 -13.79 -1.45 -12.19
CA ILE A 147 -14.38 -2.70 -11.68
C ILE A 147 -15.86 -2.80 -12.00
N GLU A 148 -16.57 -1.67 -11.87
CA GLU A 148 -18.01 -1.58 -12.05
C GLU A 148 -18.32 -0.44 -13.03
N GLY A 149 -19.14 -0.70 -14.04
CA GLY A 149 -19.56 0.30 -15.01
C GLY A 149 -18.97 0.12 -16.40
N ASP A 150 -19.28 1.08 -17.27
CA ASP A 150 -18.82 1.12 -18.66
C ASP A 150 -17.42 1.76 -18.75
N LEU A 151 -16.61 1.27 -19.68
CA LEU A 151 -15.23 1.71 -19.92
C LEU A 151 -15.13 2.93 -20.83
N SER A 152 -16.24 3.46 -21.35
CA SER A 152 -16.25 4.60 -22.27
C SER A 152 -15.44 5.82 -21.80
N GLN A 153 -15.45 6.15 -20.51
CA GLN A 153 -14.61 7.24 -19.96
C GLN A 153 -13.11 6.94 -20.05
N LEU A 154 -12.71 5.68 -19.85
CA LEU A 154 -11.33 5.25 -20.02
C LEU A 154 -10.93 5.23 -21.51
N GLU A 155 -11.79 4.69 -22.36
CA GLU A 155 -11.56 4.54 -23.80
C GLU A 155 -11.47 5.89 -24.52
N SER A 156 -12.22 6.90 -24.06
CA SER A 156 -12.19 8.27 -24.59
C SER A 156 -11.20 9.20 -23.86
N SER A 157 -10.44 8.67 -22.90
CA SER A 157 -9.48 9.45 -22.11
C SER A 157 -8.21 9.82 -22.92
N PRO A 158 -7.39 10.78 -22.46
CA PRO A 158 -6.09 11.07 -23.06
C PRO A 158 -5.02 9.99 -22.79
N LEU A 159 -5.37 8.91 -22.07
CA LEU A 159 -4.42 7.87 -21.71
C LEU A 159 -4.01 7.03 -22.93
N THR A 160 -2.72 6.74 -23.03
CA THR A 160 -2.18 5.79 -23.99
C THR A 160 -2.72 4.36 -23.73
N PRO A 161 -2.67 3.45 -24.73
CA PRO A 161 -3.08 2.05 -24.51
C PRO A 161 -2.35 1.36 -23.36
N GLN A 162 -1.06 1.68 -23.16
CA GLN A 162 -0.27 1.17 -22.02
C GLN A 162 -0.82 1.68 -20.69
N GLN A 163 -1.06 2.99 -20.57
CA GLN A 163 -1.63 3.58 -19.35
C GLN A 163 -3.05 3.08 -19.05
N GLN A 164 -3.88 2.86 -20.08
CA GLN A 164 -5.21 2.27 -19.90
C GLN A 164 -5.13 0.84 -19.36
N ALA A 165 -4.21 0.02 -19.88
CA ALA A 165 -3.99 -1.34 -19.40
C ALA A 165 -3.50 -1.34 -17.94
N VAL A 166 -2.52 -0.47 -17.60
CA VAL A 166 -2.00 -0.32 -16.24
C VAL A 166 -3.08 0.16 -15.27
N LEU A 167 -3.94 1.11 -15.67
CA LEU A 167 -5.04 1.61 -14.84
C LEU A 167 -6.02 0.48 -14.52
N ARG A 168 -6.49 -0.28 -15.53
CA ARG A 168 -7.40 -1.42 -15.32
C ARG A 168 -6.77 -2.50 -14.45
N TYR A 169 -5.51 -2.82 -14.69
CA TYR A 169 -4.77 -3.79 -13.90
C TYR A 169 -4.65 -3.36 -12.43
N THR A 170 -4.32 -2.07 -12.21
CA THR A 170 -4.20 -1.48 -10.87
C THR A 170 -5.53 -1.47 -10.13
N ASP A 171 -6.63 -1.13 -10.80
CA ASP A 171 -7.98 -1.16 -10.23
C ASP A 171 -8.32 -2.56 -9.72
N GLN A 172 -8.14 -3.60 -10.55
CA GLN A 172 -8.44 -4.98 -10.16
C GLN A 172 -7.52 -5.47 -9.05
N MET A 173 -6.22 -5.19 -9.11
CA MET A 173 -5.29 -5.54 -8.03
C MET A 173 -5.64 -4.88 -6.69
N THR A 174 -6.18 -3.65 -6.73
CA THR A 174 -6.40 -2.84 -5.53
C THR A 174 -7.77 -3.10 -4.89
N VAL A 175 -8.82 -3.17 -5.71
CA VAL A 175 -10.21 -3.26 -5.23
C VAL A 175 -10.65 -4.71 -5.07
N THR A 176 -10.39 -5.58 -6.06
CA THR A 176 -10.88 -6.96 -6.07
C THR A 176 -9.81 -7.99 -5.75
N VAL A 177 -8.52 -7.62 -5.82
CA VAL A 177 -7.32 -8.47 -5.73
C VAL A 177 -7.20 -9.51 -6.86
N LYS A 178 -8.34 -10.04 -7.33
CA LYS A 178 -8.45 -10.94 -8.46
C LYS A 178 -8.43 -10.14 -9.75
N VAL A 179 -7.36 -10.32 -10.53
CA VAL A 179 -7.25 -9.82 -11.89
C VAL A 179 -7.80 -10.85 -12.86
N GLN A 180 -8.66 -10.41 -13.77
CA GLN A 180 -9.20 -11.22 -14.86
C GLN A 180 -8.14 -11.50 -15.92
N ASP A 181 -8.22 -12.68 -16.55
CA ASP A 181 -7.24 -13.14 -17.53
C ASP A 181 -7.11 -12.17 -18.71
N GLU A 182 -8.21 -11.58 -19.17
CA GLU A 182 -8.19 -10.59 -20.25
C GLU A 182 -7.44 -9.30 -19.88
N VAL A 183 -7.54 -8.86 -18.63
CA VAL A 183 -6.83 -7.65 -18.14
C VAL A 183 -5.35 -7.93 -18.01
N PHE A 184 -4.99 -9.12 -17.50
CA PHE A 184 -3.59 -9.54 -17.45
C PHE A 184 -3.00 -9.71 -18.85
N ALA A 185 -3.72 -10.36 -19.77
CA ALA A 185 -3.30 -10.56 -21.15
C ALA A 185 -3.09 -9.23 -21.88
N GLN A 186 -3.91 -8.22 -21.59
CA GLN A 186 -3.77 -6.89 -22.18
C GLN A 186 -2.41 -6.25 -21.91
N LEU A 187 -1.80 -6.48 -20.74
CA LEU A 187 -0.44 -5.97 -20.44
C LEU A 187 0.59 -6.50 -21.45
N LYS A 188 0.52 -7.78 -21.80
CA LYS A 188 1.40 -8.37 -22.81
C LYS A 188 1.15 -7.78 -24.19
N THR A 189 -0.13 -7.61 -24.55
CA THR A 189 -0.54 -7.02 -25.84
C THR A 189 0.01 -5.60 -26.02
N VAL A 190 0.06 -4.81 -24.95
CA VAL A 190 0.59 -3.43 -25.00
C VAL A 190 2.12 -3.35 -24.80
N GLY A 191 2.80 -4.50 -24.76
CA GLY A 191 4.26 -4.57 -24.88
C GLY A 191 5.02 -4.87 -23.59
N TYR A 192 4.36 -5.15 -22.47
CA TYR A 192 5.07 -5.54 -21.24
C TYR A 192 5.57 -6.98 -21.33
N ASN A 193 6.84 -7.18 -20.97
CA ASN A 193 7.41 -8.51 -20.80
C ASN A 193 7.12 -9.08 -19.40
N ASP A 194 7.40 -10.38 -19.19
CA ASP A 194 7.08 -11.06 -17.94
C ASP A 194 7.76 -10.42 -16.70
N ARG A 195 9.00 -9.93 -16.83
CA ARG A 195 9.71 -9.26 -15.74
C ARG A 195 9.05 -7.93 -15.39
N GLU A 196 8.71 -7.11 -16.38
CA GLU A 196 8.03 -5.84 -16.17
C GLU A 196 6.66 -6.05 -15.51
N ILE A 197 5.92 -7.10 -15.90
CA ILE A 197 4.63 -7.43 -15.27
C ILE A 197 4.83 -7.81 -13.81
N VAL A 198 5.82 -8.63 -13.47
CA VAL A 198 6.14 -8.98 -12.07
C VAL A 198 6.49 -7.72 -11.28
N GLU A 199 7.36 -6.87 -11.81
CA GLU A 199 7.79 -5.64 -11.14
C GLU A 199 6.63 -4.66 -10.95
N LEU A 200 5.80 -4.43 -11.97
CA LEU A 200 4.58 -3.62 -11.88
C LEU A 200 3.61 -4.19 -10.84
N THR A 201 3.39 -5.50 -10.83
CA THR A 201 2.52 -6.20 -9.86
C THR A 201 3.03 -6.00 -8.44
N THR A 202 4.33 -6.20 -8.21
CA THR A 202 4.93 -6.00 -6.88
C THR A 202 4.96 -4.54 -6.46
N GLY A 203 5.07 -3.61 -7.42
CA GLY A 203 4.90 -2.17 -7.20
C GLY A 203 3.49 -1.84 -6.70
N ILE A 204 2.46 -2.26 -7.44
CA ILE A 204 1.05 -2.05 -7.06
C ILE A 204 0.74 -2.69 -5.70
N ALA A 205 1.21 -3.92 -5.46
CA ALA A 205 1.02 -4.60 -4.18
C ALA A 205 1.76 -3.90 -3.02
N GLY A 206 2.99 -3.44 -3.28
CA GLY A 206 3.81 -2.70 -2.32
C GLY A 206 3.13 -1.39 -1.91
N TYR A 207 2.57 -0.64 -2.85
CA TYR A 207 1.88 0.60 -2.53
C TYR A 207 0.47 0.39 -1.97
N ASN A 208 -0.18 -0.72 -2.29
CA ASN A 208 -1.34 -1.18 -1.53
C ASN A 208 -1.01 -1.42 -0.05
N CYS A 209 0.17 -1.95 0.26
CA CYS A 209 0.66 -2.06 1.64
C CYS A 209 0.98 -0.67 2.23
N VAL A 210 1.65 0.21 1.47
CA VAL A 210 1.97 1.60 1.88
C VAL A 210 0.71 2.39 2.24
N SER A 211 -0.27 2.45 1.35
CA SER A 211 -1.56 3.10 1.56
C SER A 211 -2.26 2.62 2.83
N ARG A 212 -2.28 1.30 3.09
CA ARG A 212 -2.91 0.74 4.31
C ARG A 212 -2.21 1.19 5.58
N VAL A 213 -0.88 1.36 5.58
CA VAL A 213 -0.14 1.91 6.71
C VAL A 213 -0.39 3.43 6.85
N LEU A 214 -0.28 4.17 5.75
CA LEU A 214 -0.43 5.63 5.73
C LEU A 214 -1.80 6.06 6.26
N VAL A 215 -2.87 5.43 5.74
CA VAL A 215 -4.24 5.77 6.10
C VAL A 215 -4.57 5.28 7.51
N ALA A 216 -4.19 4.05 7.88
CA ALA A 216 -4.52 3.52 9.21
C ALA A 216 -3.84 4.29 10.35
N LEU A 217 -2.63 4.79 10.12
CA LEU A 217 -1.85 5.55 11.11
C LEU A 217 -2.02 7.07 10.98
N ASP A 218 -2.82 7.55 10.01
CA ASP A 218 -2.97 8.97 9.67
C ASP A 218 -1.61 9.69 9.57
N VAL A 219 -0.70 9.10 8.78
CA VAL A 219 0.69 9.54 8.70
C VAL A 219 0.74 11.01 8.25
N GLY A 220 1.33 11.85 9.09
CA GLY A 220 1.43 13.29 8.85
C GLY A 220 0.10 14.04 8.92
N GLU A 221 -0.95 13.45 9.53
CA GLU A 221 -2.28 14.06 9.72
C GLU A 221 -2.91 14.42 8.37
N ASN A 222 -2.89 13.47 7.42
CA ASN A 222 -3.31 13.68 6.04
C ASN A 222 -4.73 13.21 5.74
N ASN A 223 -5.34 12.34 6.55
CA ASN A 223 -6.65 11.75 6.23
C ASN A 223 -7.79 12.78 6.13
N ALA A 224 -7.63 13.96 6.73
CA ALA A 224 -8.59 15.06 6.66
C ALA A 224 -8.20 16.14 5.65
N ARG A 225 -7.16 15.92 4.85
CA ARG A 225 -6.68 16.86 3.83
C ARG A 225 -7.23 16.47 2.46
N GLU A 226 -7.00 17.32 1.48
CA GLU A 226 -7.33 17.02 0.09
C GLU A 226 -6.08 16.59 -0.67
N MET A 227 -6.26 15.68 -1.62
CA MET A 227 -5.24 15.40 -2.64
C MET A 227 -4.96 16.66 -3.46
N LYS A 228 -3.70 17.11 -3.54
CA LYS A 228 -3.29 18.26 -4.36
C LYS A 228 -3.75 18.10 -5.79
N SER A 229 -4.36 19.14 -6.36
CA SER A 229 -4.78 19.12 -7.77
C SER A 229 -3.58 18.99 -8.70
N VAL A 230 -3.78 18.44 -9.90
CA VAL A 230 -2.71 18.33 -10.90
C VAL A 230 -2.15 19.72 -11.24
N ASP A 231 -3.00 20.74 -11.33
CA ASP A 231 -2.57 22.12 -11.58
C ASP A 231 -1.66 22.67 -10.47
N GLN A 232 -1.98 22.39 -9.20
CA GLN A 232 -1.13 22.75 -8.07
C GLN A 232 0.23 22.05 -8.16
N LEU A 233 0.23 20.75 -8.46
CA LEU A 233 1.45 19.96 -8.60
C LEU A 233 2.33 20.47 -9.75
N VAL A 234 1.74 20.79 -10.90
CA VAL A 234 2.46 21.36 -12.05
C VAL A 234 3.04 22.73 -11.70
N ALA A 235 2.32 23.56 -10.95
CA ALA A 235 2.82 24.86 -10.52
C ALA A 235 4.01 24.76 -9.56
N GLU A 236 4.03 23.76 -8.67
CA GLU A 236 5.12 23.50 -7.71
C GLU A 236 6.39 22.91 -8.36
N LEU A 237 6.29 22.38 -9.58
CA LEU A 237 7.42 21.81 -10.32
C LEU A 237 8.18 22.81 -11.19
N LYS A 238 7.64 24.02 -11.38
CA LYS A 238 8.28 25.11 -12.13
C LYS A 238 9.26 25.87 -11.26
#